data_AF-A0A522EHC6-F1
#
_entry.id   AF-A0A522EHC6-F1
#
_cell.length_a   1.000
_cell.length_b   1.000
_cell.length_c   1.000
_cell.angle_alpha   90.00
_cell.angle_beta   90.00
_cell.angle_gamma   90.00
#
_symmetry.space_group_name_H-M   'P 1'
#
loop_
_entity.id
_entity.type
_entity.pdbx_description
1 polymer ?
#
loop_
_entity_poly.entity_id
_entity_poly.type
_entity_poly.pdbx_seq_one_letter_code
_entity_poly.pdbx_strand_id
1 'polypeptide(L)'
;MTIFSERLREERKRLGLNQADFAKQGGVKKDAQLNYENGTRRPDASYLEALAAIGVDVLYVLTGEHSASTLSADEQMLLAGYRSLDARGRAGVLGAISGLTQTPAAERKSKSQVMVGGSNNQQAGGAIKTTTRTKKRAT
;
A
#
# COMPACT_ATOMS: atom_id res chain seq x y z
N MET A 1 -17.63 16.15 -4.98
CA MET A 1 -17.60 15.08 -3.94
C MET A 1 -16.46 15.40 -2.99
N THR A 2 -16.64 15.22 -1.69
CA THR A 2 -15.58 15.49 -0.69
C THR A 2 -15.02 14.19 -0.16
N ILE A 3 -13.78 14.20 0.36
CA ILE A 3 -13.14 13.04 0.99
C ILE A 3 -14.02 12.46 2.12
N PHE A 4 -14.67 13.33 2.90
CA PHE A 4 -15.63 12.91 3.94
C PHE A 4 -16.80 12.10 3.35
N SER A 5 -17.36 12.56 2.23
CA SER A 5 -18.49 11.92 1.57
C SER A 5 -18.14 10.54 1.02
N GLU A 6 -16.90 10.37 0.55
CA GLU A 6 -16.37 9.09 0.07
C GLU A 6 -16.21 8.10 1.24
N ARG A 7 -15.56 8.52 2.33
CA ARG A 7 -15.37 7.67 3.52
C ARG A 7 -16.68 7.28 4.20
N LEU A 8 -17.66 8.20 4.24
CA LEU A 8 -19.01 7.87 4.74
C LEU A 8 -19.68 6.78 3.89
N ARG A 9 -19.51 6.85 2.56
CA ARG A 9 -20.02 5.83 1.63
C ARG A 9 -19.29 4.49 1.80
N GLU A 10 -17.98 4.51 2.02
CA GLU A 10 -17.18 3.32 2.29
C GLU A 10 -17.64 2.61 3.56
N GLU A 11 -17.81 3.34 4.66
CA GLU A 11 -18.30 2.76 5.91
C GLU A 11 -19.70 2.17 5.78
N ARG A 12 -20.60 2.84 5.07
CA ARG A 12 -21.91 2.26 4.76
C ARG A 12 -21.77 0.94 4.01
N LYS A 13 -20.92 0.90 2.98
CA LYS A 13 -20.69 -0.31 2.16
C LYS A 13 -20.04 -1.42 2.99
N ARG A 14 -19.13 -1.09 3.91
CA ARG A 14 -18.49 -2.05 4.83
C ARG A 14 -19.53 -2.75 5.71
N LEU A 15 -20.56 -2.02 6.13
CA LEU A 15 -21.70 -2.59 6.89
C LEU A 15 -22.72 -3.32 6.00
N GLY A 16 -22.53 -3.38 4.68
CA GLY A 16 -23.46 -4.04 3.75
C GLY A 16 -24.80 -3.34 3.59
N LEU A 17 -24.92 -2.07 4.01
CA LEU A 17 -26.20 -1.35 4.02
C LEU A 17 -26.42 -0.56 2.72
N ASN A 18 -27.67 -0.53 2.26
CA ASN A 18 -28.08 0.41 1.21
C ASN A 18 -28.29 1.82 1.81
N GLN A 19 -28.45 2.84 0.95
CA GLN A 19 -28.58 4.23 1.40
C GLN A 19 -29.83 4.48 2.27
N ALA A 20 -30.94 3.77 2.02
CA ALA A 20 -32.17 3.96 2.79
C ALA A 20 -32.02 3.37 4.20
N ASP A 21 -31.49 2.15 4.30
CA ASP A 21 -31.28 1.50 5.58
C ASP A 21 -30.25 2.25 6.42
N PHE A 22 -29.16 2.72 5.82
CA PHE A 22 -28.16 3.53 6.52
C PHE A 22 -28.71 4.88 6.99
N ALA A 23 -29.50 5.56 6.16
CA ALA A 23 -30.18 6.81 6.54
C ALA A 23 -31.10 6.61 7.75
N LYS A 24 -31.84 5.49 7.78
CA LYS A 24 -32.72 5.14 8.89
C LYS A 24 -31.95 4.99 10.21
N GLN A 25 -30.75 4.41 10.18
CA GLN A 25 -29.91 4.29 11.37
C GLN A 25 -29.47 5.64 11.92
N GLY A 26 -29.18 6.60 11.04
CA GLY A 26 -28.90 7.99 11.43
C GLY A 26 -30.13 8.86 11.69
N GLY A 27 -31.34 8.30 11.67
CA GLY A 27 -32.59 9.06 11.94
C GLY A 27 -32.97 10.06 10.84
N VAL A 28 -32.47 9.90 9.61
CA VAL A 28 -32.72 10.81 8.49
C VAL A 28 -33.39 10.11 7.31
N LYS A 29 -33.88 10.89 6.35
CA LYS A 29 -34.43 10.37 5.09
C LYS A 29 -33.30 9.96 4.14
N LYS A 30 -33.59 9.03 3.22
CA LYS A 30 -32.67 8.60 2.15
C LYS A 30 -32.06 9.78 1.37
N ASP A 31 -32.84 10.81 1.07
CA ASP A 31 -32.35 11.99 0.33
C ASP A 31 -31.29 12.78 1.12
N ALA A 32 -31.36 12.81 2.45
CA ALA A 32 -30.32 13.41 3.27
C ALA A 32 -29.02 12.61 3.14
N GLN A 33 -29.10 11.27 3.22
CA GLN A 33 -27.94 10.41 3.02
C GLN A 33 -27.31 10.56 1.63
N LEU A 34 -28.14 10.65 0.59
CA LEU A 34 -27.66 10.91 -0.77
C LEU A 34 -26.90 12.23 -0.85
N ASN A 35 -27.42 13.30 -0.22
CA ASN A 35 -26.75 14.59 -0.18
C ASN A 35 -25.44 14.57 0.60
N TYR A 36 -25.36 13.81 1.70
CA TYR A 36 -24.11 13.61 2.45
C TYR A 36 -23.05 12.90 1.61
N GLU A 37 -23.44 11.82 0.92
CA GLU A 37 -22.53 11.05 0.05
C GLU A 37 -22.14 11.75 -1.24
N ASN A 38 -22.94 12.71 -1.71
CA ASN A 38 -22.57 13.55 -2.86
C ASN A 38 -21.72 14.76 -2.44
N GLY A 39 -21.71 15.08 -1.13
CA GLY A 39 -20.98 16.21 -0.56
C GLY A 39 -21.68 17.55 -0.73
N THR A 40 -22.98 17.54 -1.02
CA THR A 40 -23.81 18.76 -1.13
C THR A 40 -24.26 19.27 0.24
N ARG A 41 -24.25 18.41 1.27
CA ARG A 41 -24.56 18.74 2.66
C ARG A 41 -23.64 17.98 3.61
N ARG A 42 -23.47 18.48 4.83
CA ARG A 42 -22.80 17.76 5.91
C ARG A 42 -23.80 17.26 6.97
N PRO A 43 -23.60 16.05 7.53
CA PRO A 43 -24.37 15.58 8.67
C PRO A 43 -23.98 16.35 9.95
N ASP A 44 -24.84 16.30 10.95
CA ASP A 44 -24.57 16.83 12.28
C ASP A 44 -23.97 15.76 13.21
N ALA A 45 -23.64 16.16 14.43
CA ALA A 45 -23.05 15.26 15.42
C ALA A 45 -24.02 14.15 15.85
N SER A 46 -25.32 14.44 15.98
CA SER A 46 -26.34 13.45 16.37
C SER A 46 -26.47 12.33 15.35
N TYR A 47 -26.39 12.67 14.05
CA TYR A 47 -26.32 11.67 12.98
C TYR A 47 -25.09 10.77 13.12
N LEU A 48 -23.91 11.35 13.38
CA LEU A 48 -22.67 10.58 13.53
C LEU A 48 -22.66 9.72 14.80
N GLU A 49 -23.24 10.19 15.89
CA GLU A 49 -23.43 9.42 17.13
C GLU A 49 -24.30 8.19 16.90
N ALA A 50 -25.44 8.36 16.21
CA ALA A 50 -26.33 7.25 15.87
C ALA A 50 -25.64 6.22 14.97
N LEU A 51 -24.81 6.68 14.03
CA LEU A 51 -24.01 5.78 13.20
C LEU A 51 -22.89 5.06 13.97
N ALA A 52 -22.24 5.72 14.94
CA ALA A 52 -21.25 5.09 15.79
C ALA A 52 -21.84 3.88 16.55
N ALA A 53 -23.09 4.01 17.01
CA ALA A 53 -23.80 2.96 17.74
C ALA A 53 -24.04 1.67 16.91
N ILE A 54 -24.05 1.77 15.58
CA ILE A 54 -24.16 0.60 14.68
C ILE A 54 -22.81 0.14 14.13
N GLY A 55 -21.71 0.67 14.67
CA GLY A 55 -20.35 0.24 14.34
C GLY A 55 -19.71 0.98 13.17
N VAL A 56 -20.18 2.18 12.80
CA VAL A 56 -19.44 3.06 11.87
C VAL A 56 -18.19 3.63 12.56
N ASP A 57 -17.06 3.59 11.88
CA ASP A 57 -15.81 4.20 12.33
C ASP A 57 -15.85 5.72 12.06
N VAL A 58 -16.41 6.47 13.02
CA VAL A 58 -16.55 7.93 12.89
C VAL A 58 -15.18 8.63 12.80
N LEU A 59 -14.14 8.09 13.44
CA LEU A 59 -12.78 8.64 13.32
C LEU A 59 -12.30 8.54 11.88
N TYR A 60 -12.49 7.38 11.24
CA TYR A 60 -12.15 7.18 9.84
C TYR A 60 -12.92 8.16 8.94
N VAL A 61 -14.24 8.26 9.11
CA VAL A 61 -15.07 9.15 8.30
C VAL A 61 -14.58 10.61 8.37
N LEU A 62 -14.19 11.08 9.57
CA LEU A 62 -13.76 12.45 9.78
C LEU A 62 -12.30 12.71 9.35
N THR A 63 -11.39 11.78 9.63
CA THR A 63 -9.94 12.02 9.55
C THR A 63 -9.23 11.17 8.51
N GLY A 64 -9.74 9.96 8.25
CA GLY A 64 -9.11 8.96 7.37
C GLY A 64 -8.26 7.97 8.12
N GLU A 65 -8.11 8.16 9.43
CA GLU A 65 -7.44 7.22 10.32
C GLU A 65 -8.49 6.28 10.92
N HIS A 66 -8.26 4.97 10.82
CA HIS A 66 -9.13 3.99 11.45
C HIS A 66 -8.96 3.99 12.97
N SER A 67 -10.08 3.87 13.70
CA SER A 67 -10.01 3.63 15.13
C SER A 67 -9.39 2.25 15.41
N ALA A 68 -8.49 2.17 16.38
CA ALA A 68 -7.92 0.88 16.79
C ALA A 68 -8.99 -0.11 17.32
N SER A 69 -10.17 0.41 17.71
CA SER A 69 -11.30 -0.39 18.21
C SER A 69 -12.13 -1.09 17.13
N THR A 70 -11.96 -0.76 15.85
CA THR A 70 -12.70 -1.36 14.72
C THR A 70 -11.90 -2.43 13.97
N LEU A 71 -10.64 -2.63 14.35
CA LEU A 71 -9.76 -3.66 13.81
C LEU A 71 -10.28 -5.06 14.18
N SER A 72 -10.27 -5.99 13.23
CA SER A 72 -10.47 -7.43 13.50
C SER A 72 -9.40 -7.96 14.47
N ALA A 73 -9.65 -9.11 15.09
CA ALA A 73 -8.72 -9.69 16.05
C ALA A 73 -7.29 -9.87 15.47
N ASP A 74 -7.20 -10.28 14.21
CA ASP A 74 -5.93 -10.48 13.51
C ASP A 74 -5.23 -9.13 13.23
N GLU A 75 -5.98 -8.10 12.85
CA GLU A 75 -5.44 -6.74 12.64
C GLU A 75 -4.98 -6.10 13.96
N GLN A 76 -5.72 -6.31 15.06
CA GLN A 76 -5.31 -5.88 16.39
C GLN A 76 -4.01 -6.57 16.82
N MET A 77 -3.89 -7.88 16.60
CA MET A 77 -2.69 -8.65 16.91
C MET A 77 -1.49 -8.19 16.08
N LEU A 78 -1.68 -7.97 14.77
CA LEU A 78 -0.64 -7.46 13.87
C LEU A 78 -0.14 -6.09 14.33
N LEU A 79 -1.04 -5.17 14.66
CA LEU A 79 -0.70 -3.82 15.11
C LEU A 79 0.02 -3.83 16.48
N ALA A 80 -0.45 -4.64 17.42
CA ALA A 80 0.18 -4.81 18.72
C ALA A 80 1.60 -5.38 18.59
N GLY A 81 1.76 -6.45 17.80
CA GLY A 81 3.04 -7.05 17.48
C GLY A 81 3.99 -6.04 16.84
N TYR A 82 3.56 -5.36 15.77
CA TYR A 82 4.35 -4.34 15.08
C TYR A 82 4.84 -3.22 16.02
N ARG A 83 3.99 -2.77 16.95
CA ARG A 83 4.35 -1.73 17.94
C ARG A 83 5.39 -2.18 18.96
N SER A 84 5.49 -3.47 19.25
CA SER A 84 6.51 -4.05 20.14
C SER A 84 7.88 -4.27 19.46
N LEU A 85 7.98 -4.19 18.14
CA LEU A 85 9.22 -4.44 17.41
C LEU A 85 10.22 -3.29 17.50
N ASP A 86 11.50 -3.63 17.37
CA ASP A 86 12.59 -2.69 17.13
C ASP A 86 12.58 -2.18 15.67
N ALA A 87 13.49 -1.25 15.34
CA ALA A 87 13.54 -0.63 14.02
C ALA A 87 13.74 -1.67 12.89
N ARG A 88 14.56 -2.70 13.13
CA ARG A 88 14.81 -3.76 12.16
C ARG A 88 13.59 -4.63 11.93
N GLY A 89 12.91 -5.04 13.00
CA GLY A 89 11.69 -5.82 12.93
C GLY A 89 10.58 -5.09 12.18
N ARG A 90 10.38 -3.80 12.47
CA ARG A 90 9.41 -2.96 11.75
C ARG A 90 9.72 -2.89 10.25
N ALA A 91 10.99 -2.65 9.90
CA ALA A 91 11.41 -2.62 8.50
C ALA A 91 11.15 -3.96 7.78
N GLY A 92 11.36 -5.09 8.47
CA GLY A 92 11.06 -6.42 7.93
C GLY A 92 9.57 -6.62 7.62
N VAL A 93 8.69 -6.26 8.56
CA VAL A 93 7.23 -6.34 8.37
C VAL A 93 6.78 -5.46 7.20
N LEU A 94 7.23 -4.21 7.15
CA LEU A 94 6.89 -3.29 6.05
C LEU A 94 7.40 -3.80 4.69
N GLY A 95 8.60 -4.37 4.64
CA GLY A 95 9.16 -4.97 3.42
C GLY A 95 8.34 -6.17 2.93
N ALA A 96 7.90 -7.04 3.84
CA ALA A 96 7.05 -8.18 3.51
C ALA A 96 5.69 -7.73 2.94
N ILE A 97 5.02 -6.79 3.61
CA ILE A 97 3.75 -6.22 3.13
C ILE A 97 3.94 -5.61 1.74
N SER A 98 4.97 -4.77 1.57
CA SER A 98 5.27 -4.12 0.27
C SER A 98 5.58 -5.12 -0.84
N GLY A 99 6.19 -6.25 -0.52
CA GLY A 99 6.44 -7.34 -1.48
C GLY A 99 5.17 -8.07 -1.90
N LEU A 100 4.21 -8.23 -0.97
CA LEU A 100 2.95 -8.92 -1.20
C LEU A 100 1.88 -8.04 -1.85
N THR A 101 1.90 -6.72 -1.63
CA THR A 101 0.95 -5.76 -2.21
C THR A 101 1.34 -5.25 -3.60
N GLN A 102 2.54 -5.61 -4.10
CA GLN A 102 2.87 -5.40 -5.49
C GLN A 102 2.04 -6.36 -6.35
N THR A 103 0.97 -5.85 -6.96
CA THR A 103 0.35 -6.46 -8.13
C THR A 103 1.46 -6.74 -9.15
N PRO A 104 1.60 -7.95 -9.72
CA PRO A 104 2.63 -8.18 -10.72
C PRO A 104 2.36 -7.23 -11.89
N ALA A 105 3.19 -6.19 -11.98
CA ALA A 105 3.31 -5.38 -13.17
C ALA A 105 3.69 -6.35 -14.29
N ALA A 106 2.76 -6.47 -15.24
CA ALA A 106 2.86 -7.08 -16.57
C ALA A 106 4.18 -7.77 -16.91
N GLU A 107 4.07 -9.06 -17.27
CA GLU A 107 4.94 -9.80 -18.19
C GLU A 107 6.21 -9.05 -18.61
N ARG A 108 7.34 -9.40 -17.97
CA ARG A 108 8.66 -9.11 -18.53
C ARG A 108 8.76 -9.87 -19.85
N LYS A 109 8.43 -9.18 -20.95
CA LYS A 109 8.57 -9.68 -22.31
C LYS A 109 9.97 -10.26 -22.51
N SER A 110 9.95 -11.46 -23.07
CA SER A 110 11.05 -12.27 -23.60
C SER A 110 12.25 -11.45 -24.09
N LYS A 111 13.45 -11.92 -23.75
CA LYS A 111 14.71 -11.48 -24.37
C LYS A 111 14.63 -11.73 -25.88
N SER A 112 14.33 -10.70 -26.67
CA SER A 112 14.60 -10.71 -28.10
C SER A 112 16.12 -10.71 -28.31
N GLN A 113 16.66 -11.86 -28.68
CA GLN A 113 17.99 -11.99 -29.24
C GLN A 113 18.02 -11.21 -30.57
N VAL A 114 18.65 -10.03 -30.57
CA VAL A 114 18.98 -9.31 -31.80
C VAL A 114 20.44 -9.59 -32.12
N MET A 115 20.65 -10.44 -33.13
CA MET A 115 21.92 -10.56 -33.85
C MET A 115 22.14 -9.27 -34.64
N VAL A 116 23.05 -8.40 -34.18
CA VAL A 116 23.61 -7.33 -35.03
C VAL A 116 25.05 -7.73 -35.35
N GLY A 117 25.22 -8.23 -36.56
CA GLY A 117 26.53 -8.46 -37.16
C GLY A 117 27.23 -7.13 -37.40
N GLY A 118 28.31 -6.89 -36.68
CA GLY A 118 29.29 -5.84 -36.98
C GLY A 118 30.61 -6.52 -37.34
N SER A 119 30.79 -6.86 -38.61
CA SER A 119 32.12 -7.12 -39.15
C SER A 119 32.89 -5.81 -39.10
N ASN A 120 33.97 -5.73 -38.31
CA ASN A 120 35.13 -4.95 -38.72
C ASN A 120 36.42 -5.49 -38.10
N ASN A 121 37.22 -6.02 -39.01
CA ASN A 121 38.55 -6.58 -38.94
C ASN A 121 39.57 -5.49 -38.53
N GLN A 122 40.31 -5.66 -37.42
CA GLN A 122 41.63 -5.05 -37.24
C GLN A 122 42.58 -5.99 -36.49
N GLN A 123 43.81 -6.01 -37.00
CA GLN A 123 44.76 -7.10 -36.96
C GLN A 123 45.73 -7.03 -35.76
N ALA A 124 46.36 -8.17 -35.50
CA ALA A 124 47.22 -8.51 -34.38
C ALA A 124 48.52 -7.71 -34.22
N GLY A 125 49.10 -7.76 -33.01
CA GLY A 125 50.56 -7.76 -32.83
C GLY A 125 51.11 -6.96 -31.65
N GLY A 126 50.91 -7.41 -30.41
CA GLY A 126 51.60 -6.86 -29.23
C GLY A 126 52.40 -7.95 -28.51
N ALA A 127 53.69 -8.07 -28.80
CA ALA A 127 54.60 -9.01 -28.14
C ALA A 127 54.94 -8.57 -26.71
N ILE A 128 54.58 -9.37 -25.71
CA ILE A 128 55.07 -9.20 -24.33
C ILE A 128 56.30 -10.09 -24.15
N LYS A 129 57.49 -9.49 -24.13
CA LYS A 129 58.71 -10.10 -23.57
C LYS A 129 59.00 -9.39 -22.25
N THR A 130 58.93 -10.10 -21.12
CA THR A 130 59.65 -9.68 -19.91
C THR A 130 60.35 -10.88 -19.30
N THR A 131 61.67 -10.78 -19.31
CA THR A 131 62.68 -11.77 -18.92
C THR A 131 62.75 -11.96 -17.40
N THR A 132 62.71 -13.21 -16.97
CA THR A 132 63.02 -13.67 -15.59
C THR A 132 64.50 -13.43 -15.28
N ARG A 133 64.81 -12.60 -14.27
CA ARG A 133 66.18 -12.39 -13.76
C ARG A 133 66.44 -13.24 -12.51
N THR A 134 67.66 -13.75 -12.49
CA THR A 134 68.22 -14.90 -11.76
C THR A 134 68.33 -14.74 -10.25
N LYS A 135 68.11 -15.84 -9.51
CA LYS A 135 68.55 -16.03 -8.11
C LYS A 135 70.08 -16.09 -8.04
N LYS A 136 70.69 -15.39 -7.09
CA LYS A 136 72.03 -15.73 -6.55
C LYS A 136 72.02 -15.50 -5.04
N ARG A 137 72.14 -16.59 -4.28
CA ARG A 137 72.39 -16.61 -2.83
C ARG A 137 73.89 -16.68 -2.58
N ALA A 138 74.33 -16.09 -1.48
CA ALA A 138 75.68 -16.13 -0.94
C ALA A 138 76.03 -17.51 -0.35
N THR A 139 77.24 -18.00 -0.63
CA THR A 139 78.27 -18.35 0.37
C THR A 139 79.62 -18.34 -0.34
#